data_AF-A0A3D0HIR9-F1
#
_entry.id   AF-A0A3D0HIR9-F1
#
_cell.length_a   1.000
_cell.length_b   1.000
_cell.length_c   1.000
_cell.angle_alpha   90.00
_cell.angle_beta   90.00
_cell.angle_gamma   90.00
#
_symmetry.space_group_name_H-M   'P 1'
#
loop_
_entity.id
_entity.type
_entity.pdbx_description
1 polymer ?
#
loop_
_entity_poly.entity_id
_entity_poly.type
_entity_poly.pdbx_seq_one_letter_code
_entity_poly.pdbx_strand_id
1 'polypeptide(L)'
;MGQPVDVKQTTAGVAGRIRFELNRTLTGQGHEKFTNASQAIGPRPAAELARRLFNSGAVLGVHVFANIVTVDLVPGSRDSDLAQIVTDLHQYWKPGMKPPTVEELMAQVAAPAAAAPSADGSAPELSAAEKLVPAHLLERSRAARSKAQKS
;
A
#
# COMPACT_ATOMS: atom_id res chain seq x y z
N MET A 1 13.66 12.67 -4.75
CA MET A 1 13.11 12.16 -3.48
C MET A 1 11.73 12.78 -3.28
N GLY A 2 10.72 12.02 -2.91
CA GLY A 2 9.40 12.58 -2.60
C GLY A 2 9.48 13.58 -1.45
N GLN A 3 8.57 14.56 -1.41
CA GLN A 3 8.50 15.52 -0.31
C GLN A 3 8.28 14.77 1.03
N PRO A 4 8.98 15.14 2.12
CA PRO A 4 8.79 14.52 3.43
C PRO A 4 7.35 14.69 3.92
N VAL A 5 6.89 13.74 4.73
CA VAL A 5 5.60 13.85 5.42
C VAL A 5 5.79 14.74 6.63
N ASP A 6 4.97 15.77 6.74
CA ASP A 6 4.92 16.66 7.90
C ASP A 6 3.64 16.40 8.68
N VAL A 7 3.74 16.49 10.00
CA VAL A 7 2.65 16.17 10.94
C VAL A 7 2.55 17.27 11.98
N LYS A 8 1.43 17.98 11.97
CA LYS A 8 1.11 18.98 12.99
C LYS A 8 0.17 18.38 14.02
N GLN A 9 0.62 18.31 15.27
CA GLN A 9 -0.22 17.91 16.39
C GLN A 9 -0.94 19.12 16.99
N THR A 10 -2.23 18.97 17.27
CA THR A 10 -3.08 19.96 17.95
C THR A 10 -4.02 19.28 18.94
N THR A 11 -4.47 20.03 19.95
CA THR A 11 -5.53 19.58 20.87
C THR A 11 -6.88 19.60 20.16
N ALA A 12 -7.71 18.58 20.35
CA ALA A 12 -9.00 18.48 19.65
C ALA A 12 -10.18 19.15 20.39
N GLY A 13 -9.91 20.04 21.36
CA GLY A 13 -10.94 20.73 22.16
C GLY A 13 -11.66 19.84 23.19
N VAL A 14 -11.32 18.55 23.26
CA VAL A 14 -11.85 17.57 24.22
C VAL A 14 -10.67 16.97 24.99
N ALA A 15 -10.78 16.89 26.31
CA ALA A 15 -9.74 16.30 27.15
C ALA A 15 -9.47 14.83 26.73
N GLY A 16 -8.19 14.46 26.64
CA GLY A 16 -7.79 13.12 26.19
C GLY A 16 -7.90 12.89 24.69
N ARG A 17 -8.23 13.92 23.88
CA ARG A 17 -8.29 13.80 22.42
C ARG A 17 -7.29 14.72 21.75
N ILE A 18 -6.48 14.13 20.87
CA ILE A 18 -5.51 14.85 20.05
C ILE A 18 -5.84 14.71 18.57
N ARG A 19 -5.35 15.66 17.78
CA ARG A 19 -5.52 15.70 16.33
C ARG A 19 -4.17 15.89 15.66
N PHE A 20 -3.91 15.05 14.67
CA PHE A 20 -2.82 15.19 13.73
C PHE A 20 -3.34 15.67 12.40
N GLU A 21 -2.69 16.67 11.83
CA GLU A 21 -2.93 17.16 10.47
C GLU A 21 -1.68 16.90 9.65
N LEU A 22 -1.85 16.24 8.51
CA LEU A 22 -0.75 15.81 7.65
C LEU A 22 -0.75 16.58 6.33
N ASN A 23 0.40 16.66 5.67
CA ASN A 23 0.50 17.05 4.27
C ASN A 23 0.19 15.91 3.28
N ARG A 24 -0.47 14.83 3.75
CA ARG A 24 -0.86 13.64 2.97
C ARG A 24 -2.29 13.24 3.29
N THR A 25 -3.05 12.92 2.24
CA THR A 25 -4.41 12.40 2.35
C THR A 25 -4.36 10.89 2.60
N LEU A 26 -5.01 10.43 3.68
CA LEU A 26 -5.05 9.03 4.10
C LEU A 26 -6.33 8.31 3.67
N THR A 27 -7.44 9.05 3.55
CA THR A 27 -8.74 8.54 3.08
C THR A 27 -9.30 9.43 1.98
N GLY A 28 -10.21 8.88 1.16
CA GLY A 28 -10.97 9.67 0.19
C GLY A 28 -12.06 10.51 0.87
N GLN A 29 -13.29 10.43 0.36
CA GLN A 29 -14.43 11.17 0.93
C GLN A 29 -15.03 10.51 2.19
N GLY A 30 -14.55 9.32 2.57
CA GLY A 30 -15.07 8.56 3.70
C GLY A 30 -14.40 8.90 5.03
N HIS A 31 -15.22 8.89 6.08
CA HIS A 31 -14.76 8.83 7.47
C HIS A 31 -14.50 7.39 7.87
N GLU A 32 -13.31 7.12 8.39
CA GLU A 32 -12.96 5.80 8.92
C GLU A 32 -12.81 5.87 10.44
N LYS A 33 -13.48 4.98 11.17
CA LYS A 33 -13.47 4.93 12.63
C LYS A 33 -13.08 3.52 13.08
N PHE A 34 -12.15 3.46 14.03
CA PHE A 34 -11.69 2.22 14.63
C PHE A 34 -11.73 2.35 16.14
N THR A 35 -12.23 1.31 16.80
CA THR A 35 -12.26 1.19 18.27
C THR A 35 -11.27 0.16 18.80
N ASN A 36 -10.65 -0.63 17.91
CA ASN A 36 -9.55 -1.55 18.21
C ASN A 36 -8.85 -2.01 16.92
N ALA A 37 -7.69 -2.66 17.06
CA ALA A 37 -6.88 -3.12 15.94
C ALA A 37 -7.55 -4.18 15.06
N SER A 38 -8.46 -4.99 15.61
CA SER A 38 -9.11 -6.08 14.83
C SER A 38 -10.07 -5.56 13.75
N GLN A 39 -10.61 -4.34 13.93
CA GLN A 39 -11.45 -3.66 12.93
C GLN A 39 -10.63 -3.08 11.77
N ALA A 40 -9.34 -2.85 11.99
CA ALA A 40 -8.46 -2.26 11.01
C ALA A 40 -7.95 -3.34 10.04
N ILE A 41 -8.79 -3.72 9.08
CA ILE A 41 -8.53 -4.82 8.13
C ILE A 41 -8.03 -4.28 6.79
N GLY A 42 -7.06 -5.00 6.22
CA GLY A 42 -6.56 -4.78 4.86
C GLY A 42 -5.42 -3.76 4.76
N PRO A 43 -4.96 -3.47 3.53
CA PRO A 43 -3.75 -2.68 3.27
C PRO A 43 -3.98 -1.16 3.20
N ARG A 44 -5.21 -0.69 3.46
CA ARG A 44 -5.54 0.74 3.35
C ARG A 44 -4.71 1.56 4.36
N PRO A 45 -4.20 2.75 4.01
CA PRO A 45 -3.34 3.55 4.89
C PRO A 45 -3.96 3.83 6.26
N ALA A 46 -5.25 4.16 6.30
CA ALA A 46 -5.98 4.40 7.56
C ALA A 46 -6.04 3.15 8.47
N ALA A 47 -6.23 1.96 7.89
CA ALA A 47 -6.24 0.71 8.64
C ALA A 47 -4.83 0.36 9.17
N GLU A 48 -3.79 0.50 8.35
CA GLU A 48 -2.41 0.29 8.81
C GLU A 48 -2.02 1.26 9.93
N LEU A 49 -2.35 2.55 9.77
CA LEU A 49 -2.09 3.55 10.79
C LEU A 49 -2.82 3.22 12.09
N ALA A 50 -4.11 2.85 12.02
CA ALA A 50 -4.88 2.49 13.20
C ALA A 50 -4.24 1.31 13.96
N ARG A 51 -3.78 0.25 13.25
CA ARG A 51 -3.07 -0.87 13.89
C ARG A 51 -1.82 -0.41 14.63
N ARG A 52 -0.98 0.43 14.00
CA ARG A 52 0.25 0.96 14.64
C ARG A 52 -0.07 1.79 15.87
N LEU A 53 -1.09 2.63 15.80
CA LEU A 53 -1.54 3.46 16.93
C LEU A 53 -2.07 2.62 18.08
N PHE A 54 -2.90 1.60 17.83
CA PHE A 54 -3.36 0.69 18.89
C PHE A 54 -2.21 -0.12 19.51
N ASN A 55 -1.23 -0.55 18.71
CA ASN A 55 -0.06 -1.28 19.21
C ASN A 55 0.84 -0.44 20.13
N SER A 56 0.71 0.89 20.13
CA SER A 56 1.40 1.74 21.10
C SER A 56 0.89 1.58 22.55
N GLY A 57 -0.33 1.05 22.72
CA GLY A 57 -1.01 0.95 24.02
C GLY A 57 -1.55 2.28 24.57
N ALA A 58 -1.29 3.41 23.90
CA ALA A 58 -1.70 4.74 24.36
C ALA A 58 -3.07 5.19 23.79
N VAL A 59 -3.70 4.38 22.94
CA VAL A 59 -4.85 4.79 22.10
C VAL A 59 -6.07 3.90 22.34
N LEU A 60 -7.23 4.54 22.59
CA LEU A 60 -8.56 3.91 22.72
C LEU A 60 -9.37 3.95 21.43
N GLY A 61 -9.16 4.96 20.59
CA GLY A 61 -9.94 5.14 19.38
C GLY A 61 -9.20 5.96 18.33
N VAL A 62 -9.44 5.63 17.06
CA VAL A 62 -8.84 6.32 15.92
C VAL A 62 -9.94 6.69 14.94
N HIS A 63 -9.98 7.96 14.55
CA HIS A 63 -10.85 8.46 13.49
C HIS A 63 -10.00 9.16 12.43
N VAL A 64 -10.17 8.77 11.17
CA VAL A 64 -9.41 9.31 10.04
C VAL A 64 -10.37 9.90 9.01
N PHE A 65 -10.09 11.12 8.58
CA PHE A 65 -10.79 11.78 7.48
C PHE A 65 -9.83 12.66 6.69
N ALA A 66 -9.74 12.42 5.39
CA ALA A 66 -8.79 13.09 4.51
C ALA A 66 -7.36 13.02 5.07
N ASN A 67 -6.77 14.16 5.44
CA ASN A 67 -5.44 14.29 6.02
C ASN A 67 -5.45 14.47 7.55
N ILE A 68 -6.60 14.30 8.20
CA ILE A 68 -6.78 14.51 9.64
C ILE A 68 -6.94 13.16 10.34
N VAL A 69 -6.15 12.96 11.39
CA VAL A 69 -6.22 11.81 12.29
C VAL A 69 -6.59 12.31 13.67
N THR A 70 -7.74 11.90 14.19
CA THR A 70 -8.17 12.17 15.55
C THR A 70 -7.96 10.91 16.39
N VAL A 71 -7.32 11.07 17.53
CA VAL A 71 -6.97 9.96 18.42
C VAL A 71 -7.56 10.23 19.81
N ASP A 72 -8.28 9.24 20.32
CA ASP A 72 -8.71 9.19 21.72
C ASP A 72 -7.64 8.45 22.53
N LEU A 73 -7.05 9.11 23.52
CA LEU A 73 -5.98 8.58 24.35
C LEU A 73 -6.50 7.77 25.52
N VAL A 74 -5.74 6.75 25.92
CA VAL A 74 -5.93 6.09 27.22
C VAL A 74 -5.64 7.11 28.33
N PRO A 75 -6.50 7.25 29.35
CA PRO A 75 -6.28 8.18 30.46
C PRO A 75 -4.89 8.03 31.07
N GLY A 76 -4.17 9.15 31.23
CA GLY A 76 -2.81 9.17 31.80
C GLY A 76 -1.68 8.78 30.84
N SER A 77 -1.98 8.42 29.59
CA SER A 77 -0.95 8.15 28.59
C SER A 77 -0.28 9.43 28.09
N ARG A 78 1.01 9.31 27.75
CA ARG A 78 1.76 10.35 27.04
C ARG A 78 1.61 10.16 25.53
N ASP A 79 1.63 11.26 24.80
CA ASP A 79 1.43 11.33 23.36
C ASP A 79 2.74 11.43 22.56
N SER A 80 3.90 11.44 23.23
CA SER A 80 5.21 11.79 22.65
C SER A 80 5.60 10.98 21.41
N ASP A 81 5.14 9.74 21.30
CA ASP A 81 5.58 8.82 20.25
C ASP A 81 4.54 8.69 19.12
N LEU A 82 3.33 9.22 19.31
CA LEU A 82 2.22 9.07 18.36
C LEU A 82 2.44 9.87 17.08
N ALA A 83 3.00 11.07 17.19
CA ALA A 83 3.36 11.88 16.02
C ALA A 83 4.36 11.15 15.12
N GLN A 84 5.36 10.48 15.72
CA GLN A 84 6.36 9.72 14.96
C GLN A 84 5.72 8.54 14.22
N ILE A 85 4.82 7.79 14.87
CA ILE A 85 4.08 6.69 14.23
C ILE A 85 3.33 7.17 12.98
N VAL A 86 2.73 8.35 13.06
CA VAL A 86 1.97 8.97 11.96
C VAL A 86 2.91 9.40 10.82
N THR A 87 4.02 10.07 11.12
CA THR A 87 5.05 10.46 10.14
C THR A 87 5.61 9.25 9.41
N ASP A 88 5.85 8.19 10.16
CA ASP A 88 6.47 6.96 9.70
C ASP A 88 5.58 6.09 8.81
N LEU A 89 4.30 6.42 8.66
CA LEU A 89 3.36 5.65 7.85
C LEU A 89 3.85 5.50 6.41
N HIS A 90 4.42 6.57 5.84
CA HIS A 90 4.89 6.61 4.46
C HIS A 90 6.40 6.40 4.32
N GLN A 91 7.11 6.14 5.42
CA GLN A 91 8.55 5.92 5.39
C GLN A 91 8.86 4.44 5.30
N TYR A 92 9.22 3.99 4.09
CA TYR A 92 9.61 2.61 3.84
C TYR A 92 11.00 2.29 4.40
N TRP A 93 11.99 3.17 4.17
CA TRP A 93 13.36 2.97 4.66
C TRP A 93 13.62 3.78 5.93
N LYS A 94 13.79 3.06 7.04
CA LYS A 94 14.23 3.62 8.32
C LYS A 94 15.61 3.09 8.69
N PRO A 95 16.38 3.82 9.51
CA PRO A 95 17.60 3.28 10.10
C PRO A 95 17.33 1.91 10.73
N GLY A 96 18.11 0.90 10.33
CA GLY A 96 17.97 -0.48 10.82
C GLY A 96 17.11 -1.41 9.95
N MET A 97 16.39 -0.91 8.93
CA MET A 97 15.76 -1.81 7.95
C MET A 97 16.79 -2.43 7.00
N LYS A 98 16.72 -3.74 6.82
CA LYS A 98 17.48 -4.46 5.78
C LYS A 98 16.63 -4.55 4.52
N PRO A 99 17.20 -4.26 3.33
CA PRO A 99 16.47 -4.49 2.11
C PRO A 99 16.04 -5.94 1.93
N PRO A 100 14.81 -6.19 1.44
CA PRO A 100 14.42 -7.52 1.03
C PRO A 100 15.44 -8.06 0.03
N THR A 101 15.78 -9.33 0.18
CA THR A 101 16.61 -10.04 -0.79
C THR A 101 15.89 -10.17 -2.13
N VAL A 102 16.65 -10.41 -3.19
CA VAL A 102 16.07 -10.62 -4.52
C VAL A 102 15.16 -11.84 -4.51
N GLU A 103 15.53 -12.91 -3.80
CA GLU A 103 14.73 -14.12 -3.64
C GLU A 103 13.38 -13.83 -2.95
N GLU A 104 13.37 -13.04 -1.87
CA GLU A 104 12.15 -12.62 -1.17
C GLU A 104 11.24 -11.74 -2.03
N LEU A 105 11.81 -10.85 -2.84
CA LEU A 105 11.07 -10.05 -3.82
C LEU A 105 10.44 -10.92 -4.90
N MET A 106 11.20 -11.89 -5.44
CA MET A 106 10.73 -12.81 -6.47
C MET A 106 9.63 -13.75 -5.96
N ALA A 107 9.66 -14.14 -4.69
CA ALA A 107 8.61 -14.94 -4.07
C ALA A 107 7.28 -14.17 -3.90
N GLN A 108 7.30 -12.84 -3.81
CA GLN A 108 6.11 -11.99 -3.68
C GLN A 108 5.42 -11.70 -5.02
N VAL A 109 6.14 -11.83 -6.13
CA VAL A 109 5.55 -11.80 -7.48
C VAL A 109 4.93 -13.17 -7.72
N ALA A 110 3.61 -13.27 -7.58
CA ALA A 110 2.87 -14.49 -7.85
C ALA A 110 3.33 -15.13 -9.17
N ALA A 111 3.72 -16.41 -9.11
CA ALA A 111 4.13 -17.19 -10.27
C ALA A 111 3.07 -17.04 -11.38
N PRO A 112 3.45 -16.77 -12.64
CA PRO A 112 2.48 -16.72 -13.73
C PRO A 112 1.71 -18.04 -13.71
N ALA A 113 0.38 -17.95 -13.70
CA ALA A 113 -0.50 -19.11 -13.73
C ALA A 113 -0.01 -20.07 -14.79
N ALA A 114 0.33 -21.29 -14.38
CA ALA A 114 0.82 -22.34 -15.26
C ALA A 114 -0.13 -22.44 -16.46
N ALA A 115 0.41 -22.17 -17.65
CA ALA A 115 -0.33 -22.34 -18.89
C ALA A 115 -0.83 -23.79 -18.97
N ALA A 116 -2.14 -23.94 -19.16
CA ALA A 116 -2.75 -25.25 -19.44
C ALA A 116 -2.05 -25.88 -20.66
N PRO A 117 -1.87 -27.21 -20.69
CA PRO A 117 -1.23 -27.87 -21.82
C PRO A 117 -2.09 -27.66 -23.06
N SER A 118 -1.54 -26.98 -24.06
CA SER A 118 -2.17 -26.89 -25.38
C SER A 118 -2.06 -28.24 -26.08
N ALA A 119 -3.17 -28.95 -26.19
CA ALA A 119 -3.36 -29.97 -27.19
C ALA A 119 -3.62 -29.27 -28.53
N ASP A 120 -2.60 -29.18 -29.39
CA ASP A 120 -2.69 -29.70 -30.75
C ASP A 120 -1.38 -29.47 -31.51
N GLY A 121 -0.89 -30.53 -32.14
CA GLY A 121 0.26 -30.47 -33.03
C GLY A 121 -0.12 -29.79 -34.34
N SER A 122 0.31 -28.55 -34.52
CA SER A 122 0.71 -27.91 -35.80
C SER A 122 0.71 -26.39 -35.62
N ALA A 123 1.66 -25.88 -34.83
CA ALA A 123 2.02 -24.46 -34.84
C ALA A 123 3.55 -24.35 -34.92
N PRO A 124 4.12 -23.41 -35.69
CA PRO A 124 5.56 -23.22 -35.72
C PRO A 124 6.06 -22.94 -34.31
N GLU A 125 7.12 -23.64 -33.90
CA GLU A 125 7.69 -23.46 -32.57
C GLU A 125 8.15 -22.00 -32.40
N LEU A 126 7.56 -21.33 -31.40
CA LEU A 126 7.95 -19.97 -31.01
C LEU A 126 9.38 -20.00 -30.46
N SER A 127 10.18 -19.00 -30.82
CA SER A 127 11.51 -18.81 -30.24
C SER A 127 11.44 -18.63 -28.71
N ALA A 128 12.53 -18.90 -28.00
CA ALA A 128 12.59 -18.76 -26.54
C ALA A 128 12.21 -17.34 -26.06
N ALA A 129 12.53 -16.31 -26.84
CA ALA A 129 12.16 -14.93 -26.56
C ALA A 129 10.64 -14.68 -26.74
N GLU A 130 10.00 -15.31 -27.72
CA GLU A 130 8.56 -15.13 -27.98
C GLU A 130 7.69 -15.81 -26.92
N LYS A 131 8.18 -16.88 -26.28
CA LYS A 131 7.47 -17.55 -25.16
C LYS A 131 7.30 -16.65 -23.93
N LEU A 132 8.14 -15.61 -23.79
CA LEU A 132 8.05 -14.61 -22.72
C LEU A 132 7.03 -13.49 -23.01
N VAL A 133 6.53 -13.40 -24.25
CA VAL A 133 5.62 -12.34 -24.67
C VAL A 133 4.17 -12.81 -24.53
N PRO A 134 3.28 -12.05 -23.85
CA PRO A 134 1.86 -12.36 -23.79
C PRO A 134 1.23 -12.52 -25.18
N ALA A 135 0.44 -13.59 -25.38
CA ALA A 135 -0.07 -14.00 -26.70
C ALA A 135 -0.81 -12.88 -27.47
N HIS A 136 -1.64 -12.10 -26.77
CA HIS A 136 -2.40 -11.00 -27.39
C HIS A 136 -1.52 -9.89 -28.00
N LEU A 137 -0.26 -9.74 -27.55
CA LEU A 137 0.69 -8.78 -28.14
C LEU A 137 1.35 -9.33 -29.40
N LEU A 138 1.60 -10.64 -29.46
CA LEU A 138 2.10 -11.31 -30.66
C LEU A 138 1.07 -11.25 -31.79
N GLU A 139 -0.21 -11.42 -31.48
CA GLU A 139 -1.30 -11.31 -32.45
C GLU A 139 -1.42 -9.89 -33.01
N ARG A 140 -1.38 -8.86 -32.14
CA ARG A 140 -1.40 -7.45 -32.58
C ARG A 140 -0.20 -7.10 -33.46
N SER A 141 0.99 -7.59 -33.13
CA SER A 141 2.20 -7.30 -33.90
C SER A 141 2.17 -7.97 -35.29
N ARG A 142 1.66 -9.21 -35.39
CA ARG A 142 1.42 -9.90 -36.66
C ARG A 142 0.40 -9.15 -37.52
N ALA A 143 -0.72 -8.69 -36.93
CA ALA A 143 -1.74 -7.91 -37.61
C ALA A 143 -1.21 -6.55 -38.12
N ALA A 144 -0.37 -5.88 -37.33
CA ALA A 144 0.27 -4.63 -37.75
C ALA A 144 1.23 -4.84 -38.92
N ARG A 145 2.05 -5.90 -38.90
CA ARG A 145 2.95 -6.24 -40.02
C ARG A 145 2.20 -6.59 -41.29
N SER A 146 1.13 -7.38 -41.20
CA SER A 146 0.34 -7.76 -42.38
C SER A 146 -0.38 -6.56 -43.00
N LYS A 147 -0.80 -5.59 -42.19
CA LYS A 147 -1.34 -4.31 -42.68
C LYS A 147 -0.29 -3.47 -43.38
N ALA A 148 0.92 -3.38 -42.83
CA ALA A 148 2.02 -2.62 -43.41
C ALA A 148 2.53 -3.19 -44.75
N GLN A 149 2.44 -4.51 -44.94
CA GLN A 149 2.81 -5.17 -46.21
C GLN A 149 1.75 -5.04 -47.32
N LYS A 150 0.53 -4.64 -46.97
CA LYS A 150 -0.59 -4.44 -47.90
C LYS A 150 -0.79 -2.97 -48.31
N SER A 151 0.04 -2.07 -47.80
CA SER A 151 0.09 -0.64 -48.14
C SER A 151 1.31 -0.35 -48.99
#